data_AF-A0A3M1REB6-F1
#
_entry.id   AF-A0A3M1REB6-F1
#
_cell.length_a   1.000
_cell.length_b   1.000
_cell.length_c   1.000
_cell.angle_alpha   90.00
_cell.angle_beta   90.00
_cell.angle_gamma   90.00
#
_symmetry.space_group_name_H-M   'P 1'
#
loop_
_entity.id
_entity.type
_entity.pdbx_description
1 polymer ?
#
loop_
_entity_poly.entity_id
_entity_poly.type
_entity_poly.pdbx_seq_one_letter_code
_entity_poly.pdbx_strand_id
1 'polypeptide(L)'
;MLISYRHRFIFIHVYKTAGSSITAALKDHAHPRPRSSLPQQIYRLWEQRIRGKGEKERDLTHITARELREMLSPPVYDRFFSFAFVRNPWDWQVSLY
;
A
#
# COMPACT_ATOMS: atom_id res chain seq x y z
N MET A 1 -1.02 1.18 2.26
CA MET A 1 -0.25 0.16 1.53
C MET A 1 0.34 0.70 0.24
N LEU A 2 1.32 0.00 -0.35
CA LEU A 2 1.97 0.40 -1.60
C LEU A 2 2.39 -0.85 -2.40
N ILE A 3 2.12 -0.87 -3.71
CA ILE A 3 2.40 -2.02 -4.60
C ILE A 3 3.17 -1.52 -5.82
N SER A 4 4.26 -2.19 -6.19
CA SER A 4 5.00 -1.92 -7.43
C SER A 4 5.00 -3.15 -8.32
N TYR A 5 4.32 -3.06 -9.47
CA TYR A 5 4.34 -4.10 -10.50
C TYR A 5 5.68 -4.15 -11.24
N ARG A 6 6.37 -3.01 -11.37
CA ARG A 6 7.67 -2.93 -12.05
C ARG A 6 8.76 -3.66 -11.26
N HIS A 7 8.82 -3.39 -9.96
CA HIS A 7 9.85 -3.96 -9.08
C HIS A 7 9.36 -5.22 -8.35
N ARG A 8 8.10 -5.62 -8.56
CA ARG A 8 7.45 -6.79 -7.97
C ARG A 8 7.57 -6.81 -6.44
N PHE A 9 7.21 -5.69 -5.80
CA PHE A 9 7.14 -5.64 -4.34
C PHE A 9 5.80 -5.12 -3.84
N ILE A 10 5.47 -5.52 -2.61
CA ILE A 10 4.29 -5.12 -1.88
C ILE A 10 4.74 -4.66 -0.49
N PHE A 11 4.46 -3.40 -0.17
CA PHE A 11 4.64 -2.85 1.17
C PHE A 11 3.31 -2.84 1.94
N ILE A 12 3.22 -3.71 2.94
CA ILE A 12 2.08 -3.80 3.86
C ILE A 12 2.27 -2.78 4.98
N HIS A 13 1.37 -1.79 5.04
CA HIS A 13 1.50 -0.67 5.96
C HIS A 13 0.77 -0.99 7.26
N VAL A 14 1.52 -1.51 8.23
CA VAL A 14 1.03 -1.70 9.61
C VAL A 14 0.89 -0.35 10.31
N TYR A 15 -0.24 -0.14 10.98
CA TYR A 15 -0.54 1.14 11.63
C TYR A 15 0.55 1.56 12.64
N LYS A 16 0.95 2.85 12.61
CA LYS A 16 1.93 3.47 13.53
C LYS A 16 3.33 2.82 13.58
N THR A 17 3.78 2.24 12.46
CA THR A 17 5.12 1.62 12.32
C THR A 17 6.04 2.40 11.37
N ALA A 18 5.92 3.72 11.33
CA ALA A 18 6.61 4.60 10.37
C ALA A 18 6.31 4.32 8.88
N GLY A 19 5.18 3.67 8.58
CA GLY A 19 4.84 3.35 7.19
C GLY A 19 4.53 4.56 6.30
N SER A 20 4.17 5.72 6.86
CA SER A 20 4.11 6.98 6.10
C SER A 20 5.48 7.36 5.53
N SER A 21 6.56 7.17 6.29
CA SER A 21 7.93 7.47 5.85
C SER A 21 8.36 6.54 4.72
N ILE A 22 8.10 5.23 4.86
CA ILE A 22 8.38 4.24 3.81
C ILE A 22 7.55 4.52 2.55
N THR A 23 6.28 4.88 2.73
CA THR A 23 5.42 5.28 1.61
C THR A 23 6.00 6.50 0.89
N ALA A 24 6.45 7.52 1.61
CA ALA A 24 7.04 8.71 1.03
C ALA A 24 8.34 8.42 0.26
N ALA A 25 9.17 7.50 0.77
CA ALA A 25 10.43 7.09 0.13
C ALA A 25 10.22 6.21 -1.11
N LEU A 26 9.20 5.35 -1.11
CA LEU A 26 8.99 4.36 -2.18
C LEU A 26 7.90 4.73 -3.20
N LYS A 27 7.17 5.83 -3.01
CA LYS A 27 6.06 6.26 -3.89
C LYS A 27 6.46 6.37 -5.37
N ASP A 28 7.68 6.80 -5.66
CA ASP A 28 8.16 6.99 -7.04
C ASP A 28 8.46 5.64 -7.72
N HIS A 29 8.79 4.62 -6.94
CA HIS A 29 9.00 3.24 -7.39
C HIS A 29 7.71 2.41 -7.38
N ALA A 30 6.67 2.88 -6.67
CA ALA A 30 5.34 2.27 -6.63
C ALA A 30 4.57 2.41 -7.93
N HIS A 31 4.97 3.34 -8.80
CA HIS A 31 4.22 3.65 -10.00
C HIS A 31 4.15 2.42 -10.93
N PRO A 32 2.94 1.97 -11.35
CA PRO A 32 2.82 1.19 -12.55
C PRO A 32 3.36 2.06 -13.69
N ARG A 33 4.24 1.50 -14.52
CA ARG A 33 4.59 2.17 -15.79
C ARG A 33 3.27 2.49 -16.49
N PRO A 34 3.02 3.74 -16.92
CA PRO A 34 1.91 4.00 -17.81
C PRO A 34 2.19 3.25 -19.10
N ARG A 35 1.57 2.10 -19.28
CA ARG A 35 1.48 1.45 -20.57
C ARG A 35 0.27 2.09 -21.24
N SER A 36 0.53 2.86 -22.30
CA SER A 36 -0.41 3.62 -23.14
C SER A 36 -1.17 4.78 -22.46
N SER A 37 -0.87 6.01 -22.88
CA SER A 37 -1.81 7.13 -23.16
C SER A 37 -2.97 7.47 -22.20
N LEU A 38 -2.98 6.98 -20.97
CA LEU A 38 -3.97 7.40 -19.97
C LEU A 38 -3.47 8.66 -19.24
N PRO A 39 -4.26 9.76 -19.23
CA PRO A 39 -3.89 11.00 -18.57
C PRO A 39 -3.55 10.75 -17.09
N GLN A 40 -2.47 11.35 -16.59
CA GLN A 40 -2.05 11.23 -15.18
C GLN A 40 -3.17 11.55 -14.18
N GLN A 41 -4.18 12.32 -14.59
CA GLN A 41 -5.40 12.61 -13.81
C GLN A 41 -6.26 11.37 -13.51
N ILE A 42 -6.43 10.44 -14.47
CA ILE A 42 -7.22 9.20 -14.26
C ILE A 42 -6.50 8.27 -13.27
N TYR A 43 -5.17 8.25 -13.31
CA TYR A 43 -4.36 7.48 -12.36
C TYR A 43 -4.39 8.09 -10.96
N ARG A 44 -4.31 9.42 -10.82
CA ARG A 44 -4.50 10.12 -9.53
C ARG A 44 -5.90 9.91 -8.96
N LEU A 45 -6.93 9.82 -9.80
CA LEU A 45 -8.30 9.49 -9.38
C LEU A 45 -8.39 8.04 -8.88
N TRP A 46 -7.72 7.08 -9.55
CA TRP A 46 -7.58 5.71 -9.08
C TRP A 46 -6.83 5.62 -7.75
N GLU A 47 -5.73 6.35 -7.60
CA GLU A 47 -4.94 6.41 -6.37
C GLU A 47 -5.71 7.09 -5.22
N GLN A 48 -6.51 8.13 -5.51
CA GLN A 48 -7.42 8.78 -4.56
C GLN A 48 -8.60 7.87 -4.18
N ARG A 49 -9.07 7.03 -5.09
CA ARG A 49 -10.12 6.03 -4.82
C ARG A 49 -9.60 4.85 -4.01
N ILE A 50 -8.34 4.45 -4.22
CA ILE A 50 -7.66 3.47 -3.35
C ILE A 50 -7.33 4.08 -1.98
N ARG A 51 -7.06 5.39 -1.91
CA ARG A 51 -6.75 6.12 -0.65
C ARG A 51 -7.96 6.80 0.01
N GLY A 52 -9.19 6.51 -0.45
CA GLY A 52 -10.47 6.79 0.20
C GLY A 52 -10.67 8.22 0.72
N LYS A 53 -11.37 9.06 -0.05
CA LYS A 53 -11.95 10.33 0.45
C LYS A 53 -13.49 10.31 0.50
N GLY A 54 -14.12 9.13 0.45
CA GLY A 54 -15.57 8.95 0.47
C GLY A 54 -16.02 7.95 1.54
N GLU A 55 -17.01 8.34 2.35
CA GLU A 55 -17.42 7.80 3.65
C GLU A 55 -17.88 6.32 3.75
N LYS A 56 -17.63 5.46 2.76
CA LYS A 56 -17.92 4.01 2.83
C LYS A 56 -16.89 3.10 2.15
N GLU A 57 -15.78 3.64 1.64
CA GLU A 57 -14.72 2.85 1.02
C GLU A 57 -13.74 2.37 2.10
N ARG A 58 -13.54 1.05 2.22
CA ARG A 58 -12.63 0.42 3.19
C ARG A 58 -11.27 1.12 3.17
N ASP A 59 -10.72 1.46 4.34
CA ASP A 59 -9.39 2.05 4.43
C ASP A 59 -8.32 1.02 4.00
N LEU A 60 -7.91 1.10 2.72
CA LEU A 60 -6.86 0.26 2.15
C LEU A 60 -5.46 0.66 2.65
N THR A 61 -5.36 1.69 3.50
CA THR A 61 -4.08 2.09 4.08
C THR A 61 -3.51 0.99 4.96
N HIS A 62 -4.35 0.29 5.72
CA HIS A 62 -3.96 -0.68 6.75
C HIS A 62 -4.52 -2.10 6.54
N ILE A 63 -4.78 -2.47 5.28
CA ILE A 63 -5.22 -3.83 4.92
C ILE A 63 -4.19 -4.89 5.34
N THR A 64 -4.69 -6.05 5.80
CA THR A 64 -3.84 -7.17 6.20
C THR A 64 -3.23 -7.89 5.00
N ALA A 65 -2.13 -8.62 5.23
CA ALA A 65 -1.51 -9.45 4.20
C ALA A 65 -2.49 -10.50 3.62
N ARG A 66 -3.35 -11.07 4.48
CA ARG A 66 -4.35 -12.08 4.09
C ARG A 66 -5.38 -11.48 3.12
N GLU A 67 -5.98 -10.36 3.49
CA GLU A 67 -6.97 -9.69 2.65
C GLU A 67 -6.35 -9.27 1.32
N LEU A 68 -5.10 -8.78 1.31
CA LEU A 68 -4.42 -8.44 0.07
C LEU A 68 -4.14 -9.66 -0.81
N ARG A 69 -3.76 -10.80 -0.21
CA ARG A 69 -3.55 -12.07 -0.91
C ARG A 69 -4.84 -12.58 -1.55
N GLU A 70 -5.96 -12.43 -0.86
CA GLU A 70 -7.29 -12.76 -1.39
C GLU A 70 -7.68 -11.79 -2.53
N MET A 71 -7.43 -10.49 -2.37
CA MET A 71 -7.74 -9.48 -3.41
C MET A 71 -6.93 -9.63 -4.70
N LEU A 72 -5.62 -9.91 -4.61
CA LEU A 72 -4.74 -10.07 -5.77
C LEU A 72 -4.80 -11.47 -6.38
N SER A 73 -5.43 -12.42 -5.71
CA SER A 73 -5.31 -13.87 -5.89
C SER A 73 -3.94 -14.42 -5.41
N PRO A 74 -3.92 -15.59 -4.74
CA PRO A 74 -2.68 -16.21 -4.24
C PRO A 74 -1.53 -16.33 -5.26
N PRO A 75 -1.75 -16.83 -6.50
CA PRO A 75 -0.65 -17.04 -7.45
C PRO A 75 -0.04 -15.75 -7.98
N VAL A 76 -0.74 -14.61 -7.86
CA VAL A 76 -0.19 -13.30 -8.20
C VAL A 76 0.60 -12.77 -7.01
N TYR A 77 0.01 -12.77 -5.80
CA TYR A 77 0.65 -12.30 -4.58
C TYR A 77 2.00 -12.99 -4.34
N ASP A 78 2.06 -14.30 -4.51
CA ASP A 78 3.25 -15.12 -4.25
C ASP A 78 4.41 -14.81 -5.24
N ARG A 79 4.17 -14.03 -6.31
CA ARG A 79 5.22 -13.54 -7.24
C ARG A 79 5.86 -12.22 -6.79
N PHE A 80 5.30 -11.55 -5.79
CA PHE A 80 5.81 -10.29 -5.28
C PHE A 80 6.59 -10.50 -4.00
N PHE A 81 7.64 -9.71 -3.81
CA PHE A 81 8.30 -9.57 -2.53
C PHE A 81 7.43 -8.73 -1.59
N SER A 82 6.82 -9.35 -0.58
CA SER A 82 6.00 -8.66 0.42
C SER A 82 6.79 -8.39 1.70
N PHE A 83 6.67 -7.17 2.24
CA PHE A 83 7.34 -6.78 3.48
C PHE A 83 6.51 -5.77 4.28
N ALA A 84 6.82 -5.70 5.58
CA ALA A 84 6.21 -4.78 6.54
C ALA A 84 7.25 -4.35 7.57
N PHE A 85 6.99 -3.24 8.25
CA PHE A 85 7.74 -2.85 9.45
C PHE A 85 6.87 -3.07 10.67
N VAL A 86 7.50 -3.51 11.75
CA VAL A 86 6.89 -3.64 13.07
C VAL A 86 7.65 -2.76 14.06
N ARG A 87 6.99 -2.44 15.18
CA ARG A 87 7.56 -1.64 16.27
C ARG A 87 7.45 -2.44 17.56
N ASN A 88 8.30 -2.12 18.54
CA ASN A 88 8.12 -2.60 19.90
C ASN A 88 6.68 -2.31 20.38
N PRO A 89 5.96 -3.27 20.98
CA PRO A 89 4.56 -3.10 21.39
C PRO A 89 4.33 -1.92 22.35
N TRP A 90 5.26 -1.67 23.27
CA TRP A 90 5.15 -0.58 24.23
C TRP A 90 5.32 0.79 23.56
N ASP A 91 6.32 0.92 22.69
CA ASP A 91 6.52 2.15 21.92
C ASP A 91 5.37 2.42 20.95
N TRP A 92 4.75 1.35 20.43
CA TRP A 92 3.55 1.45 19.60
C TRP A 92 2.38 2.01 20.39
N GLN A 93 2.14 1.49 21.61
CA GLN A 93 1.09 2.00 22.51
C GLN A 93 1.32 3.46 22.89
N VAL A 94 2.56 3.84 23.23
CA VAL A 94 2.91 5.25 23.54
C VAL A 94 2.69 6.14 22.31
N SER A 95 2.89 5.64 21.09
CA SER A 95 2.63 6.39 19.86
C SER A 95 1.14 6.60 19.55
N LEU A 96 0.24 5.91 20.26
CA LEU A 96 -1.22 6.09 20.14
C LEU A 96 -1.77 7.14 21.10
N TYR A 97 -1.11 7.33 22.23
CA TYR A 97 -1.44 8.35 23.22
C TYR A 97 -1.14 9.75 22.66
#